data_AF-A0A3M1EVL9-F1
#
_entry.id   AF-A0A3M1EVL9-F1
#
_cell.length_a   1.000
_cell.length_b   1.000
_cell.length_c   1.000
_cell.angle_alpha   90.00
_cell.angle_beta   90.00
_cell.angle_gamma   90.00
#
_symmetry.space_group_name_H-M   'P 1'
#
loop_
_entity.id
_entity.type
_entity.pdbx_description
1 polymer ?
#
loop_
_entity_poly.entity_id
_entity_poly.type
_entity_poly.pdbx_seq_one_letter_code
_entity_poly.pdbx_strand_id
1 'polypeptide(L)'
;MSEQTQPTGQKTLQRVLVLAWVAEQEAWQTELTAQVREVLGEDTNPARILVVDDYLYEGTTRLLALGLLKAVFPQAKARYIAGSASDWGEDMAECWLSKHHPEVYAVMKADARGKFLRTNVMTCFRHLHRIAPGTEDVDPESLAWCPITVEHESVQALTQFLPAEEWLTMPAAMYEAVESYVRQRAREAGSPIPPPKSVAEASSISYSHAIVKWLTMEQFILLHTWQTGRVTREDVATICGISLSEAKRTLRELVRQGHLVRHGKRKSRWYDLPIKAGVLIYYSSPLADLESVIDPALLRRVEDVKTPFEVEYACSSRERADAPVLVPVPDGNGVSIPGRLFLMHPWYSAGWVHADIEDWAEARMGHQDGACDASDTPEDVDPIWVEFRRDPDLVQSTLLDEDSKRLLTSRSREFFAQTGISYVLYTRLKHNLKFVLRDDLPVWEKAQRLAQLAVDSVTPETFRENRDGIRYLADAIHHGICTPLTEPYQQAILRLADDAPDLEAARRRIARQKGIAVL
;
A
#
# COMPACT_ATOMS: atom_id res chain seq x y z
N MET A 1 -25.60 0.06 -9.59
CA MET A 1 -24.67 0.94 -8.86
C MET A 1 -23.81 1.65 -9.89
N SER A 2 -23.91 2.97 -10.00
CA SER A 2 -23.15 3.74 -10.99
C SER A 2 -21.69 3.77 -10.59
N GLU A 3 -20.79 3.24 -11.43
CA GLU A 3 -19.38 3.58 -11.40
C GLU A 3 -19.26 5.10 -11.48
N GLN A 4 -19.06 5.76 -10.35
CA GLN A 4 -18.46 7.08 -10.35
C GLN A 4 -17.11 6.90 -11.03
N THR A 5 -16.96 7.52 -12.20
CA THR A 5 -15.75 7.48 -13.02
C THR A 5 -14.56 7.97 -12.21
N GLN A 6 -13.88 7.04 -11.55
CA GLN A 6 -12.55 7.28 -11.02
C GLN A 6 -11.68 7.80 -12.17
N PRO A 7 -10.80 8.79 -11.92
CA PRO A 7 -9.89 9.28 -12.95
C PRO A 7 -9.15 8.09 -13.55
N THR A 8 -9.16 7.95 -14.87
CA THR A 8 -8.57 6.82 -15.61
C THR A 8 -7.15 6.48 -15.17
N GLY A 9 -6.38 7.48 -14.70
CA GLY A 9 -5.02 7.27 -14.20
C GLY A 9 -4.92 6.47 -12.89
N GLN A 10 -5.93 6.47 -12.03
CA GLN A 10 -5.89 5.72 -10.76
C GLN A 10 -6.03 4.21 -10.99
N LYS A 11 -6.91 3.81 -11.92
CA LYS A 11 -7.09 2.40 -12.31
C LYS A 11 -5.80 1.80 -12.90
N THR A 12 -5.06 2.55 -13.72
CA THR A 12 -3.78 2.02 -14.27
C THR A 12 -2.74 1.78 -13.17
N LEU A 13 -2.58 2.73 -12.23
CA LEU A 13 -1.61 2.57 -11.14
C LEU A 13 -1.94 1.36 -10.25
N GLN A 14 -3.22 1.14 -9.92
CA GLN A 14 -3.67 -0.06 -9.19
C GLN A 14 -3.34 -1.36 -9.94
N ARG A 15 -3.38 -1.35 -11.26
CA ARG A 15 -3.02 -2.55 -12.04
C ARG A 15 -1.52 -2.80 -12.04
N VAL A 16 -0.70 -1.73 -12.05
CA VAL A 16 0.76 -1.85 -11.96
C VAL A 16 1.19 -2.34 -10.59
N LEU A 17 0.49 -1.94 -9.53
CA LEU A 17 0.71 -2.46 -8.18
C LEU A 17 0.63 -3.97 -8.11
N VAL A 18 -0.46 -4.53 -8.64
CA VAL A 18 -0.65 -5.98 -8.68
C VAL A 18 0.51 -6.64 -9.43
N LEU A 19 0.96 -6.06 -10.54
CA LEU A 19 2.09 -6.59 -11.31
C LEU A 19 3.43 -6.49 -10.56
N ALA A 20 3.64 -5.40 -9.82
CA ALA A 20 4.82 -5.18 -9.00
C ALA A 20 4.88 -6.19 -7.85
N TRP A 21 3.80 -6.27 -7.07
CA TRP A 21 3.66 -7.23 -5.98
C TRP A 21 3.88 -8.68 -6.44
N VAL A 22 3.30 -9.07 -7.58
CA VAL A 22 3.54 -10.40 -8.19
C VAL A 22 5.00 -10.63 -8.52
N ALA A 23 5.69 -9.62 -9.03
CA ALA A 23 7.10 -9.73 -9.37
C ALA A 23 8.02 -9.89 -8.14
N GLU A 24 7.52 -9.66 -6.93
CA GLU A 24 8.22 -9.91 -5.67
C GLU A 24 7.92 -11.31 -5.09
N GLN A 25 6.94 -12.04 -5.63
CA GLN A 25 6.58 -13.37 -5.13
C GLN A 25 7.56 -14.43 -5.65
N GLU A 26 8.79 -14.44 -5.11
CA GLU A 26 9.86 -15.35 -5.54
C GLU A 26 9.48 -16.83 -5.38
N ALA A 27 8.74 -17.18 -4.32
CA ALA A 27 8.24 -18.53 -4.09
C ALA A 27 7.32 -18.97 -5.24
N TRP A 28 6.34 -18.14 -5.60
CA TRP A 28 5.42 -18.41 -6.71
C TRP A 28 6.14 -18.49 -8.06
N GLN A 29 7.12 -17.61 -8.28
CA GLN A 29 7.95 -17.64 -9.48
C GLN A 29 8.75 -18.93 -9.61
N THR A 30 9.37 -19.36 -8.50
CA THR A 30 10.13 -20.61 -8.42
C THR A 30 9.25 -21.82 -8.69
N GLU A 31 8.09 -21.86 -8.06
CA GLU A 31 7.14 -22.95 -8.21
C GLU A 31 6.59 -23.03 -9.64
N LEU A 32 6.12 -21.91 -10.21
CA LEU A 32 5.63 -21.89 -11.59
C LEU A 32 6.73 -22.30 -12.60
N THR A 33 7.97 -21.88 -12.36
CA THR A 33 9.11 -22.29 -13.18
C THR A 33 9.29 -23.81 -13.14
N ALA A 34 9.26 -24.39 -11.94
CA ALA A 34 9.41 -25.82 -11.73
C ALA A 34 8.29 -26.61 -12.42
N GLN A 35 7.03 -26.21 -12.23
CA GLN A 35 5.87 -26.84 -12.87
C GLN A 35 5.97 -26.82 -14.41
N VAL A 36 6.40 -25.69 -14.99
CA VAL A 36 6.58 -25.59 -16.45
C VAL A 36 7.73 -26.47 -16.94
N ARG A 37 8.84 -26.53 -16.19
CA ARG A 37 10.02 -27.36 -16.55
C ARG A 37 9.77 -28.85 -16.39
N GLU A 38 8.95 -29.26 -15.44
CA GLU A 38 8.51 -30.66 -15.31
C GLU A 38 7.81 -31.14 -16.60
N VAL A 39 7.02 -30.26 -17.23
CA VAL A 39 6.25 -30.58 -18.45
C VAL A 39 7.08 -30.41 -19.73
N LEU A 40 7.90 -29.35 -19.83
CA LEU A 40 8.63 -29.01 -21.07
C LEU A 40 10.11 -29.48 -21.10
N GLY A 41 10.65 -29.89 -19.95
CA GLY A 41 12.07 -30.15 -19.72
C GLY A 41 12.84 -28.90 -19.25
N GLU A 42 13.92 -29.11 -18.46
CA GLU A 42 14.74 -28.06 -17.83
C GLU A 42 15.28 -27.01 -18.81
N ASP A 43 15.66 -27.42 -20.02
CA ASP A 43 16.30 -26.55 -21.02
C ASP A 43 15.31 -25.85 -21.97
N THR A 44 14.00 -26.10 -21.82
CA THR A 44 12.99 -25.62 -22.77
C THR A 44 12.19 -24.46 -22.20
N ASN A 45 12.42 -23.25 -22.72
CA ASN A 45 11.58 -22.08 -22.41
C ASN A 45 10.39 -21.97 -23.39
N PRO A 46 9.16 -21.71 -22.90
CA PRO A 46 8.00 -21.53 -23.77
C PRO A 46 8.11 -20.24 -24.58
N ALA A 47 7.95 -20.33 -25.90
CA ALA A 47 7.89 -19.14 -26.77
C ALA A 47 6.52 -18.45 -26.77
N ARG A 48 5.45 -19.20 -26.46
CA ARG A 48 4.05 -18.75 -26.46
C ARG A 48 3.32 -19.42 -25.32
N ILE A 49 2.55 -18.66 -24.57
CA ILE A 49 1.76 -19.15 -23.42
C ILE A 49 0.32 -18.68 -23.60
N LEU A 50 -0.62 -19.59 -23.39
CA LEU A 50 -2.04 -19.29 -23.38
C LEU A 50 -2.59 -19.67 -22.01
N VAL A 51 -3.04 -18.67 -21.26
CA VAL A 51 -3.81 -18.86 -20.03
C VAL A 51 -5.28 -18.90 -20.42
N VAL A 52 -5.97 -19.93 -19.95
CA VAL A 52 -7.42 -20.08 -20.11
C VAL A 52 -8.02 -20.03 -18.73
N ASP A 53 -8.99 -19.14 -18.57
CA ASP A 53 -9.68 -18.87 -17.33
C ASP A 53 -11.18 -18.97 -17.53
N ASP A 54 -11.88 -19.36 -16.46
CA ASP A 54 -13.28 -19.68 -16.47
C ASP A 54 -14.18 -18.46 -16.32
N TYR A 55 -13.74 -17.53 -15.49
CA TYR A 55 -14.53 -16.40 -15.06
C TYR A 55 -13.74 -15.09 -15.12
N LEU A 56 -14.22 -14.14 -15.92
CA LEU A 56 -13.65 -12.80 -15.97
C LEU A 56 -14.09 -11.97 -14.75
N TYR A 57 -13.50 -12.18 -13.59
CA TYR A 57 -13.51 -11.13 -12.56
C TYR A 57 -12.54 -10.03 -12.99
N GLU A 58 -13.07 -8.94 -13.54
CA GLU A 58 -12.28 -7.88 -14.18
C GLU A 58 -11.26 -7.25 -13.24
N GLY A 59 -10.02 -7.74 -13.25
CA GLY A 59 -8.90 -7.00 -12.70
C GLY A 59 -7.69 -7.83 -12.33
N THR A 60 -7.81 -8.61 -11.27
CA THR A 60 -6.67 -9.18 -10.53
C THR A 60 -6.16 -10.47 -11.15
N THR A 61 -6.97 -11.52 -11.32
CA THR A 61 -6.50 -12.85 -11.79
C THR A 61 -5.69 -12.77 -13.08
N ARG A 62 -6.20 -12.03 -14.08
CA ARG A 62 -5.46 -11.79 -15.33
C ARG A 62 -4.11 -11.10 -15.11
N LEU A 63 -4.07 -10.08 -14.25
CA LEU A 63 -2.82 -9.35 -14.00
C LEU A 63 -1.85 -10.19 -13.20
N LEU A 64 -2.34 -10.97 -12.24
CA LEU A 64 -1.56 -11.95 -11.48
C LEU A 64 -0.91 -12.95 -12.44
N ALA A 65 -1.71 -13.64 -13.25
CA ALA A 65 -1.23 -14.65 -14.19
C ALA A 65 -0.26 -14.07 -15.22
N LEU A 66 -0.62 -12.99 -15.91
CA LEU A 66 0.25 -12.40 -16.93
C LEU A 66 1.49 -11.73 -16.34
N GLY A 67 1.39 -11.16 -15.13
CA GLY A 67 2.52 -10.58 -14.39
C GLY A 67 3.53 -11.65 -14.02
N LEU A 68 3.07 -12.76 -13.44
CA LEU A 68 3.90 -13.87 -13.01
C LEU A 68 4.60 -14.53 -14.21
N LEU A 69 3.85 -14.80 -15.27
CA LEU A 69 4.41 -15.32 -16.53
C LEU A 69 5.43 -14.37 -17.15
N LYS A 70 5.23 -13.05 -17.03
CA LYS A 70 6.20 -12.08 -17.52
C LYS A 70 7.48 -12.04 -16.67
N ALA A 71 7.36 -12.20 -15.36
CA ALA A 71 8.50 -12.26 -14.45
C ALA A 71 9.37 -13.49 -14.73
N VAL A 72 8.74 -14.66 -14.87
CA VAL A 72 9.44 -15.94 -15.07
C VAL A 72 9.89 -16.14 -16.53
N PHE A 73 9.04 -15.80 -17.50
CA PHE A 73 9.30 -16.03 -18.92
C PHE A 73 9.21 -14.72 -19.72
N PRO A 74 10.16 -13.77 -19.54
CA PRO A 74 10.05 -12.43 -20.08
C PRO A 74 9.99 -12.35 -21.61
N GLN A 75 10.47 -13.37 -22.32
CA GLN A 75 10.47 -13.46 -23.78
C GLN A 75 9.24 -14.18 -24.34
N ALA A 76 8.45 -14.85 -23.50
CA ALA A 76 7.28 -15.59 -23.94
C ALA A 76 6.15 -14.63 -24.34
N LYS A 77 5.46 -14.94 -25.43
CA LYS A 77 4.22 -14.26 -25.80
C LYS A 77 3.06 -14.87 -25.02
N ALA A 78 2.73 -14.29 -23.87
CA ALA A 78 1.60 -14.71 -23.04
C ALA A 78 0.28 -14.06 -23.51
N ARG A 79 -0.79 -14.85 -23.51
CA ARG A 79 -2.17 -14.43 -23.78
C ARG A 79 -3.07 -14.92 -22.67
N TYR A 80 -4.07 -14.12 -22.32
CA TYR A 80 -5.11 -14.53 -21.39
C TYR A 80 -6.44 -14.58 -22.11
N ILE A 81 -7.14 -15.68 -21.99
CA ILE A 81 -8.50 -15.85 -22.48
C ILE A 81 -9.34 -16.22 -21.27
N ALA A 82 -10.33 -15.40 -20.96
CA ALA A 82 -11.35 -15.73 -19.98
C ALA A 82 -12.69 -15.98 -20.67
N GLY A 83 -13.49 -16.86 -20.10
CA GLY A 83 -14.90 -17.06 -20.44
C GLY A 83 -15.74 -15.79 -20.32
N SER A 84 -16.98 -15.84 -20.83
CA SER A 84 -18.00 -14.83 -20.53
C SER A 84 -18.47 -14.96 -19.07
N ALA A 85 -19.35 -14.06 -18.61
CA ALA A 85 -19.93 -14.10 -17.26
C ALA A 85 -20.77 -15.36 -16.93
N SER A 86 -20.77 -16.36 -17.82
CA SER A 86 -21.36 -17.68 -17.66
C SER A 86 -20.21 -18.67 -17.53
N ASP A 87 -19.97 -19.12 -16.31
CA ASP A 87 -18.89 -20.03 -15.96
C ASP A 87 -19.01 -21.33 -16.76
N TRP A 88 -18.08 -21.59 -17.69
CA TRP A 88 -18.02 -22.84 -18.46
C TRP A 88 -18.07 -24.12 -17.59
N GLY A 89 -17.75 -24.03 -16.30
CA GLY A 89 -17.80 -25.12 -15.35
C GLY A 89 -19.23 -25.60 -15.12
N GLU A 90 -20.21 -24.68 -15.13
CA GLU A 90 -21.63 -25.03 -15.05
C GLU A 90 -22.07 -25.77 -16.32
N ASP A 91 -21.80 -25.21 -17.51
CA ASP A 91 -22.17 -25.83 -18.80
C ASP A 91 -21.54 -27.23 -18.99
N MET A 92 -20.27 -27.37 -18.61
CA MET A 92 -19.55 -28.64 -18.72
C MET A 92 -20.03 -29.67 -17.70
N ALA A 93 -20.33 -29.25 -16.47
CA ALA A 93 -20.90 -30.13 -15.47
C ALA A 93 -22.33 -30.56 -15.83
N GLU A 94 -23.13 -29.66 -16.39
CA GLU A 94 -24.45 -30.01 -16.95
C GLU A 94 -24.32 -31.00 -18.11
N CYS A 95 -23.36 -30.80 -19.01
CA CYS A 95 -23.08 -31.72 -20.11
C CYS A 95 -22.70 -33.11 -19.58
N TRP A 96 -21.79 -33.18 -18.61
CA TRP A 96 -21.40 -34.42 -17.95
C TRP A 96 -22.61 -35.12 -17.32
N LEU A 97 -23.42 -34.39 -16.53
CA LEU A 97 -24.64 -34.92 -15.93
C LEU A 97 -25.63 -35.44 -16.97
N SER A 98 -25.89 -34.68 -18.03
CA SER A 98 -26.82 -35.07 -19.08
C SER A 98 -26.39 -36.34 -19.82
N LYS A 99 -25.08 -36.57 -19.92
CA LYS A 99 -24.49 -37.70 -20.64
C LYS A 99 -24.38 -38.95 -19.77
N HIS A 100 -23.98 -38.79 -18.51
CA HIS A 100 -23.64 -39.90 -17.62
C HIS A 100 -24.78 -40.26 -16.64
N HIS A 101 -25.60 -39.27 -16.24
CA HIS A 101 -26.67 -39.42 -15.25
C HIS A 101 -27.93 -38.60 -15.63
N PRO A 102 -28.55 -38.88 -16.80
CA PRO A 102 -29.65 -38.06 -17.33
C PRO A 102 -30.86 -37.98 -16.39
N GLU A 103 -31.13 -39.04 -15.63
CA GLU A 103 -32.18 -39.08 -14.61
C GLU A 103 -31.90 -38.13 -13.44
N VAL A 104 -30.66 -38.09 -12.96
CA VAL A 104 -30.24 -37.19 -11.87
C VAL A 104 -30.32 -35.74 -12.33
N TYR A 105 -29.84 -35.46 -13.55
CA TYR A 105 -29.92 -34.15 -14.15
C TYR A 105 -31.36 -33.62 -14.22
N ALA A 106 -32.32 -34.46 -14.62
CA ALA A 106 -33.73 -34.10 -14.66
C ALA A 106 -34.29 -33.76 -13.26
N VAL A 107 -33.91 -34.53 -12.24
CA VAL A 107 -34.30 -34.29 -10.84
C VAL A 107 -33.71 -32.98 -10.32
N MET A 108 -32.41 -32.74 -10.55
CA MET A 108 -31.73 -31.50 -10.15
C MET A 108 -32.34 -30.27 -10.82
N LYS A 109 -32.69 -30.34 -12.12
CA LYS A 109 -33.39 -29.22 -12.79
C LYS A 109 -34.77 -28.94 -12.21
N ALA A 110 -35.51 -29.97 -11.80
CA ALA A 110 -36.80 -29.80 -11.15
C ALA A 110 -36.67 -29.18 -9.75
N ASP A 111 -35.72 -29.65 -8.94
CA ASP A 111 -35.42 -29.11 -7.60
C ASP A 111 -34.97 -27.64 -7.67
N ALA A 112 -34.05 -27.35 -8.59
CA ALA A 112 -33.58 -26.00 -8.88
C ALA A 112 -34.77 -25.07 -9.18
N ARG A 113 -35.59 -25.38 -10.19
CA ARG A 113 -36.77 -24.57 -10.54
C ARG A 113 -37.71 -24.35 -9.36
N GLY A 114 -37.92 -25.36 -8.52
CA GLY A 114 -38.75 -25.25 -7.31
C GLY A 114 -38.18 -24.30 -6.25
N LYS A 115 -36.85 -24.31 -6.03
CA LYS A 115 -36.16 -23.47 -5.04
C LYS A 115 -35.94 -22.04 -5.53
N PHE A 116 -35.65 -21.82 -6.81
CA PHE A 116 -35.53 -20.48 -7.40
C PHE A 116 -36.78 -19.64 -7.14
N LEU A 117 -37.95 -20.25 -7.36
CA LEU A 117 -39.25 -19.60 -7.13
C LEU A 117 -39.51 -19.25 -5.66
N ARG A 118 -38.80 -19.88 -4.71
CA ARG A 118 -39.01 -19.71 -3.26
C ARG A 118 -37.97 -18.81 -2.59
N THR A 119 -36.70 -18.90 -2.99
CA THR A 119 -35.58 -18.25 -2.29
C THR A 119 -34.68 -17.41 -3.20
N ASN A 120 -34.94 -17.39 -4.51
CA ASN A 120 -34.11 -16.72 -5.52
C ASN A 120 -32.64 -17.21 -5.53
N VAL A 121 -32.39 -18.46 -5.10
CA VAL A 121 -31.05 -19.09 -5.08
C VAL A 121 -31.09 -20.46 -5.75
N MET A 122 -30.21 -20.67 -6.75
CA MET A 122 -29.90 -21.98 -7.31
C MET A 122 -28.88 -22.71 -6.43
N THR A 123 -29.34 -23.50 -5.45
CA THR A 123 -28.43 -24.09 -4.45
C THR A 123 -27.61 -25.27 -5.00
N CYS A 124 -28.21 -26.20 -5.75
CA CYS A 124 -27.49 -27.41 -6.19
C CYS A 124 -26.48 -27.14 -7.33
N PHE A 125 -26.84 -26.31 -8.31
CA PHE A 125 -25.93 -25.96 -9.41
C PHE A 125 -24.75 -25.10 -8.97
N ARG A 126 -24.91 -24.30 -7.89
CA ARG A 126 -23.77 -23.62 -7.25
C ARG A 126 -22.75 -24.61 -6.67
N HIS A 127 -23.21 -25.68 -6.02
CA HIS A 127 -22.32 -26.73 -5.53
C HIS A 127 -21.66 -27.46 -6.69
N LEU A 128 -22.42 -27.76 -7.75
CA LEU A 128 -21.89 -28.39 -8.96
C LEU A 128 -20.77 -27.54 -9.58
N HIS A 129 -21.00 -26.24 -9.71
CA HIS A 129 -20.00 -25.27 -10.17
C HIS A 129 -18.72 -25.31 -9.33
N ARG A 130 -18.84 -25.33 -8.00
CA ARG A 130 -17.67 -25.37 -7.08
C ARG A 130 -16.84 -26.64 -7.20
N ILE A 131 -17.45 -27.77 -7.53
CA ILE A 131 -16.74 -29.04 -7.63
C ILE A 131 -16.23 -29.33 -9.05
N ALA A 132 -16.74 -28.64 -10.07
CA ALA A 132 -16.42 -28.87 -11.48
C ALA A 132 -14.92 -28.77 -11.81
N PRO A 133 -14.16 -27.80 -11.27
CA PRO A 133 -12.71 -27.74 -11.45
C PRO A 133 -11.95 -28.91 -10.83
N GLY A 134 -12.56 -29.62 -9.85
CA GLY A 134 -11.89 -30.72 -9.13
C GLY A 134 -10.87 -30.26 -8.10
N THR A 135 -10.78 -28.97 -7.84
CA THR A 135 -9.82 -28.35 -6.94
C THR A 135 -10.52 -27.31 -6.06
N GLU A 136 -10.05 -27.15 -4.83
CA GLU A 136 -10.46 -26.08 -3.92
C GLU A 136 -9.47 -24.90 -4.00
N ASP A 137 -9.61 -23.94 -3.07
CA ASP A 137 -8.73 -22.77 -3.01
C ASP A 137 -7.25 -23.21 -2.91
N VAL A 138 -6.37 -22.43 -3.53
CA VAL A 138 -4.92 -22.64 -3.47
C VAL A 138 -4.41 -22.50 -2.03
N ASP A 139 -3.41 -23.28 -1.68
CA ASP A 139 -2.63 -23.05 -0.46
C ASP A 139 -2.10 -21.60 -0.48
N PRO A 140 -2.30 -20.78 0.57
CA PRO A 140 -1.82 -19.39 0.60
C PRO A 140 -0.33 -19.23 0.27
N GLU A 141 0.47 -20.27 0.53
CA GLU A 141 1.92 -20.28 0.33
C GLU A 141 2.37 -21.05 -0.93
N SER A 142 1.45 -21.57 -1.74
CA SER A 142 1.78 -22.37 -2.93
C SER A 142 0.81 -22.19 -4.10
N LEU A 143 1.29 -22.42 -5.32
CA LEU A 143 0.47 -22.51 -6.53
C LEU A 143 -0.13 -23.91 -6.73
N ALA A 144 0.12 -24.85 -5.82
CA ALA A 144 -0.45 -26.18 -5.85
C ALA A 144 -1.97 -26.10 -5.60
N TRP A 145 -2.72 -26.70 -6.52
CA TRP A 145 -4.15 -26.89 -6.32
C TRP A 145 -4.39 -27.96 -5.26
N CYS A 146 -5.21 -27.64 -4.27
CA CYS A 146 -5.73 -28.62 -3.33
C CYS A 146 -6.84 -29.44 -4.03
N PRO A 147 -6.70 -30.78 -4.16
CA PRO A 147 -7.74 -31.59 -4.79
C PRO A 147 -9.00 -31.58 -3.95
N ILE A 148 -10.16 -31.44 -4.60
CA ILE A 148 -11.43 -31.54 -3.88
C ILE A 148 -11.65 -32.98 -3.39
N THR A 149 -12.00 -33.13 -2.12
CA THR A 149 -12.19 -34.45 -1.49
C THR A 149 -13.67 -34.76 -1.25
N VAL A 150 -13.97 -36.01 -0.86
CA VAL A 150 -15.34 -36.41 -0.55
C VAL A 150 -15.91 -35.61 0.62
N GLU A 151 -15.08 -35.16 1.56
CA GLU A 151 -15.47 -34.39 2.74
C GLU A 151 -15.87 -32.94 2.43
N HIS A 152 -15.58 -32.42 1.23
CA HIS A 152 -15.85 -31.04 0.89
C HIS A 152 -17.36 -30.71 0.95
N GLU A 153 -17.73 -29.56 1.52
CA GLU A 153 -19.13 -29.17 1.79
C GLU A 153 -20.00 -29.27 0.54
N SER A 154 -19.48 -28.84 -0.62
CA SER A 154 -20.24 -28.89 -1.86
C SER A 154 -20.43 -30.30 -2.41
N VAL A 155 -19.49 -31.22 -2.16
CA VAL A 155 -19.65 -32.64 -2.50
C VAL A 155 -20.70 -33.25 -1.59
N GLN A 156 -20.58 -33.01 -0.28
CA GLN A 156 -21.54 -33.49 0.72
C GLN A 156 -22.97 -33.00 0.44
N ALA A 157 -23.15 -31.74 0.06
CA ALA A 157 -24.45 -31.18 -0.31
C ALA A 157 -25.09 -31.88 -1.53
N LEU A 158 -24.28 -32.45 -2.43
CA LEU A 158 -24.73 -33.16 -3.62
C LEU A 158 -24.95 -34.67 -3.41
N THR A 159 -24.57 -35.22 -2.24
CA THR A 159 -24.74 -36.66 -1.93
C THR A 159 -26.19 -37.15 -1.94
N GLN A 160 -27.15 -36.22 -1.81
CA GLN A 160 -28.57 -36.51 -1.94
C GLN A 160 -28.99 -36.96 -3.36
N PHE A 161 -28.13 -36.73 -4.37
CA PHE A 161 -28.40 -37.02 -5.77
C PHE A 161 -27.54 -38.17 -6.33
N LEU A 162 -26.24 -38.19 -6.02
CA LEU A 162 -25.28 -39.24 -6.39
C LEU A 162 -24.26 -39.44 -5.26
N PRO A 163 -23.63 -40.62 -5.13
CA PRO A 163 -22.52 -40.83 -4.18
C PRO A 163 -21.39 -39.80 -4.34
N ALA A 164 -20.67 -39.50 -3.26
CA ALA A 164 -19.60 -38.51 -3.26
C ALA A 164 -18.50 -38.84 -4.27
N GLU A 165 -18.14 -40.12 -4.39
CA GLU A 165 -17.10 -40.62 -5.28
C GLU A 165 -17.47 -40.44 -6.76
N GLU A 166 -18.75 -40.56 -7.12
CA GLU A 166 -19.23 -40.36 -8.48
C GLU A 166 -19.08 -38.89 -8.91
N TRP A 167 -19.38 -37.95 -8.01
CA TRP A 167 -19.18 -36.52 -8.27
C TRP A 167 -17.71 -36.17 -8.56
N LEU A 168 -16.77 -36.87 -7.93
CA LEU A 168 -15.33 -36.65 -8.13
C LEU A 168 -14.80 -37.22 -9.44
N THR A 169 -15.61 -37.96 -10.22
CA THR A 169 -15.22 -38.40 -11.57
C THR A 169 -15.42 -37.31 -12.64
N MET A 170 -16.29 -36.33 -12.36
CA MET A 170 -16.65 -35.27 -13.28
C MET A 170 -15.46 -34.37 -13.69
N PRO A 171 -14.62 -33.87 -12.76
CA PRO A 171 -13.50 -33.00 -13.14
C PRO A 171 -12.54 -33.65 -14.13
N ALA A 172 -12.20 -34.93 -13.92
CA ALA A 172 -11.32 -35.66 -14.83
C ALA A 172 -11.91 -35.74 -16.25
N ALA A 173 -13.20 -36.04 -16.37
CA ALA A 173 -13.90 -36.06 -17.66
C ALA A 173 -13.95 -34.67 -18.32
N MET A 174 -14.08 -33.61 -17.52
CA MET A 174 -14.04 -32.23 -18.01
C MET A 174 -12.66 -31.86 -18.55
N TYR A 175 -11.59 -32.14 -17.80
CA TYR A 175 -10.21 -31.90 -18.26
C TYR A 175 -9.90 -32.65 -19.55
N GLU A 176 -10.29 -33.91 -19.66
CA GLU A 176 -10.10 -34.71 -20.88
C GLU A 176 -10.84 -34.09 -22.08
N ALA A 177 -12.06 -33.60 -21.87
CA ALA A 177 -12.85 -32.95 -22.90
C ALA A 177 -12.22 -31.62 -23.36
N VAL A 178 -11.78 -30.78 -22.41
CA VAL A 178 -11.11 -29.50 -22.70
C VAL A 178 -9.79 -29.75 -23.42
N GLU A 179 -8.97 -30.67 -22.92
CA GLU A 179 -7.69 -31.01 -23.53
C GLU A 179 -7.87 -31.54 -24.95
N SER A 180 -8.81 -32.47 -25.16
CA SER A 180 -9.13 -33.03 -26.46
C SER A 180 -9.54 -31.94 -27.46
N TYR A 181 -10.43 -31.04 -27.04
CA TYR A 181 -10.86 -29.90 -27.86
C TYR A 181 -9.68 -28.98 -28.19
N VAL A 182 -8.89 -28.56 -27.19
CA VAL A 182 -7.74 -27.66 -27.41
C VAL A 182 -6.71 -28.30 -28.32
N ARG A 183 -6.39 -29.59 -28.15
CA ARG A 183 -5.47 -30.33 -29.03
C ARG A 183 -6.00 -30.43 -30.45
N GLN A 184 -7.29 -30.75 -30.62
CA GLN A 184 -7.94 -30.76 -31.93
C GLN A 184 -7.84 -29.39 -32.61
N ARG A 185 -8.21 -28.32 -31.90
CA ARG A 185 -8.14 -26.95 -32.41
C ARG A 185 -6.71 -26.53 -32.75
N ALA A 186 -5.72 -26.90 -31.94
CA ALA A 186 -4.32 -26.63 -32.23
C ALA A 186 -3.83 -27.33 -33.51
N ARG A 187 -4.33 -28.54 -33.80
CA ARG A 187 -4.05 -29.25 -35.08
C ARG A 187 -4.75 -28.58 -36.26
N GLU A 188 -5.97 -28.09 -36.06
CA GLU A 188 -6.78 -27.41 -37.08
C GLU A 188 -6.33 -25.97 -37.40
N ALA A 189 -5.48 -25.36 -36.58
CA ALA A 189 -5.06 -23.96 -36.66
C ALA A 189 -4.25 -23.56 -37.92
N GLY A 190 -4.27 -24.40 -38.97
CA GLY A 190 -3.95 -24.04 -40.35
C GLY A 190 -5.15 -23.65 -41.22
N SER A 191 -6.40 -23.78 -40.73
CA SER A 191 -7.62 -23.42 -41.48
C SER A 191 -8.33 -22.20 -40.87
N PRO A 192 -8.52 -21.10 -41.62
CA PRO A 192 -9.26 -19.94 -41.14
C PRO A 192 -10.75 -20.29 -40.95
N ILE A 193 -11.34 -19.78 -39.87
CA ILE A 193 -12.80 -19.80 -39.69
C ILE A 193 -13.39 -18.83 -40.73
N PRO A 194 -14.35 -19.25 -41.57
CA PRO A 194 -15.07 -18.31 -42.42
C PRO A 194 -15.88 -17.36 -41.52
N PRO A 195 -15.86 -16.03 -41.76
CA PRO A 195 -16.68 -15.11 -40.98
C PRO A 195 -18.16 -15.47 -41.09
N PRO A 196 -18.98 -15.15 -40.06
CA PRO A 196 -20.42 -15.43 -40.07
C PRO A 196 -21.05 -14.81 -41.32
N LYS A 197 -22.00 -15.54 -41.92
CA LYS A 197 -22.53 -15.23 -43.26
C LYS A 197 -23.53 -14.07 -43.25
N SER A 198 -23.97 -13.62 -42.07
CA SER A 198 -24.89 -12.50 -41.94
C SER A 198 -24.80 -11.72 -40.62
N VAL A 199 -25.31 -10.48 -40.64
CA VAL A 199 -25.45 -9.61 -39.46
C VAL A 199 -26.46 -10.16 -38.45
N ALA A 200 -27.44 -10.97 -38.89
CA ALA A 200 -28.41 -11.65 -38.02
C ALA A 200 -27.77 -12.81 -37.24
N GLU A 201 -26.86 -13.58 -37.86
CA GLU A 201 -26.01 -14.56 -37.16
C GLU A 201 -25.03 -13.87 -36.19
N ALA A 202 -24.55 -12.66 -36.52
CA ALA A 202 -23.64 -11.91 -35.65
C ALA A 202 -24.34 -11.27 -34.43
N SER A 203 -25.66 -11.03 -34.49
CA SER A 203 -26.42 -10.34 -33.44
C SER A 203 -27.12 -11.27 -32.44
N SER A 204 -27.28 -12.56 -32.76
CA SER A 204 -27.65 -13.59 -31.77
C SER A 204 -26.47 -14.05 -30.89
N ILE A 205 -25.23 -13.67 -31.22
CA ILE A 205 -24.01 -13.94 -30.43
C ILE A 205 -23.73 -12.74 -29.52
N SER A 206 -24.76 -12.30 -28.79
CA SER A 206 -24.66 -11.21 -27.82
C SER A 206 -24.28 -11.81 -26.46
N TYR A 207 -23.18 -11.31 -25.88
CA TYR A 207 -22.52 -11.70 -24.61
C TYR A 207 -21.54 -12.89 -24.59
N SER A 208 -21.44 -13.70 -25.65
CA SER A 208 -20.70 -14.97 -25.66
C SER A 208 -19.38 -14.93 -26.47
N HIS A 209 -18.43 -14.06 -26.10
CA HIS A 209 -17.10 -14.09 -26.71
C HIS A 209 -16.01 -14.01 -25.64
N ALA A 210 -15.17 -15.05 -25.61
CA ALA A 210 -14.01 -15.08 -24.75
C ALA A 210 -13.10 -13.86 -25.03
N ILE A 211 -12.72 -13.15 -23.97
CA ILE A 211 -11.97 -11.89 -24.14
C ILE A 211 -10.48 -12.19 -24.11
N VAL A 212 -9.83 -12.05 -25.26
CA VAL A 212 -8.36 -12.11 -25.34
C VAL A 212 -7.79 -10.81 -24.76
N LYS A 213 -6.98 -10.92 -23.70
CA LYS A 213 -6.32 -9.79 -23.06
C LYS A 213 -4.80 -9.97 -23.04
N TRP A 214 -4.12 -8.83 -22.91
CA TRP A 214 -2.66 -8.67 -22.86
C TRP A 214 -2.31 -7.66 -21.79
N LEU A 215 -1.07 -7.70 -21.31
CA LEU A 215 -0.49 -6.53 -20.64
C LEU A 215 -0.31 -5.41 -21.67
N THR A 216 -0.74 -4.21 -21.31
CA THR A 216 -0.58 -3.04 -22.17
C THR A 216 0.88 -2.57 -22.13
N MET A 217 1.26 -1.82 -23.16
CA MET A 217 2.59 -1.21 -23.24
C MET A 217 2.87 -0.29 -22.05
N GLU A 218 1.86 0.45 -21.61
CA GLU A 218 1.89 1.27 -20.39
C GLU A 218 2.19 0.42 -19.15
N GLN A 219 1.51 -0.72 -18.98
CA GLN A 219 1.74 -1.61 -17.84
C GLN A 219 3.17 -2.15 -17.82
N PHE A 220 3.74 -2.53 -18.97
CA PHE A 220 5.14 -2.96 -19.06
C PHE A 220 6.12 -1.84 -18.66
N ILE A 221 5.88 -0.62 -19.15
CA ILE A 221 6.75 0.53 -18.85
C ILE A 221 6.70 0.85 -17.36
N LEU A 222 5.51 0.91 -16.78
CA LEU A 222 5.34 1.25 -15.37
C LEU A 222 5.85 0.15 -14.44
N LEU A 223 5.64 -1.12 -14.77
CA LEU A 223 6.23 -2.26 -14.04
C LEU A 223 7.76 -2.22 -14.07
N HIS A 224 8.35 -1.96 -15.24
CA HIS A 224 9.81 -1.86 -15.33
C HIS A 224 10.33 -0.65 -14.55
N THR A 225 9.70 0.51 -14.71
CA THR A 225 10.06 1.74 -13.98
C THR A 225 10.00 1.51 -12.48
N TRP A 226 9.05 0.69 -12.04
CA TRP A 226 8.96 0.28 -10.66
C TRP A 226 10.17 -0.55 -10.23
N GLN A 227 10.45 -1.66 -10.91
CA GLN A 227 11.55 -2.58 -10.57
C GLN A 227 12.92 -1.90 -10.55
N THR A 228 13.14 -0.91 -11.42
CA THR A 228 14.46 -0.28 -11.61
C THR A 228 14.54 1.14 -11.05
N GLY A 229 13.44 1.67 -10.53
CA GLY A 229 13.28 3.07 -10.08
C GLY A 229 13.32 4.12 -11.19
N ARG A 230 13.61 3.74 -12.44
CA ARG A 230 13.67 4.65 -13.59
C ARG A 230 13.55 3.92 -14.92
N VAL A 231 13.07 4.60 -15.95
CA VAL A 231 13.03 4.09 -17.32
C VAL A 231 13.62 5.11 -18.29
N THR A 232 14.35 4.62 -19.28
CA THR A 232 14.86 5.42 -20.40
C THR A 232 14.08 5.12 -21.68
N ARG A 233 14.34 5.90 -22.72
CA ARG A 233 13.72 5.66 -24.03
C ARG A 233 14.18 4.34 -24.63
N GLU A 234 15.45 4.00 -24.42
CA GLU A 234 16.09 2.78 -24.88
C GLU A 234 15.51 1.55 -24.15
N ASP A 235 15.23 1.66 -22.85
CA ASP A 235 14.54 0.62 -22.08
C ASP A 235 13.14 0.37 -22.65
N VAL A 236 12.33 1.43 -22.85
CA VAL A 236 10.98 1.29 -23.41
C VAL A 236 10.99 0.65 -24.79
N ALA A 237 11.92 1.04 -25.67
CA ALA A 237 12.06 0.44 -26.99
C ALA A 237 12.36 -1.06 -26.91
N THR A 238 13.23 -1.45 -25.98
CA THR A 238 13.64 -2.83 -25.76
C THR A 238 12.50 -3.66 -25.16
N ILE A 239 11.90 -3.21 -24.06
CA ILE A 239 10.86 -3.94 -23.32
C ILE A 239 9.60 -4.13 -24.16
N CYS A 240 9.23 -3.11 -24.95
CA CYS A 240 8.01 -3.12 -25.74
C CYS A 240 8.22 -3.59 -27.19
N GLY A 241 9.47 -3.78 -27.62
CA GLY A 241 9.80 -4.14 -29.00
C GLY A 241 9.36 -3.09 -30.03
N ILE A 242 9.52 -1.80 -29.71
CA ILE A 242 9.08 -0.67 -30.55
C ILE A 242 10.25 0.23 -30.94
N SER A 243 10.04 1.10 -31.94
CA SER A 243 11.08 2.06 -32.33
C SER A 243 11.35 3.11 -31.24
N LEU A 244 12.56 3.69 -31.21
CA LEU A 244 12.91 4.79 -30.29
C LEU A 244 11.97 6.02 -30.45
N SER A 245 11.44 6.24 -31.65
CA SER A 245 10.49 7.32 -31.93
C SER A 245 9.13 7.07 -31.28
N GLU A 246 8.64 5.84 -31.35
CA GLU A 246 7.41 5.42 -30.68
C GLU A 246 7.59 5.41 -29.16
N ALA A 247 8.69 4.87 -28.64
CA ALA A 247 9.04 4.92 -27.22
C ALA A 247 9.02 6.37 -26.69
N LYS A 248 9.60 7.32 -27.42
CA LYS A 248 9.56 8.76 -27.09
C LYS A 248 8.13 9.32 -27.09
N ARG A 249 7.25 8.86 -27.99
CA ARG A 249 5.85 9.30 -28.02
C ARG A 249 5.09 8.75 -26.82
N THR A 250 5.25 7.46 -26.52
CA THR A 250 4.62 6.80 -25.37
C THR A 250 5.05 7.43 -24.05
N LEU A 251 6.35 7.64 -23.84
CA LEU A 251 6.85 8.30 -22.63
C LEU A 251 6.31 9.73 -22.46
N ARG A 252 6.17 10.49 -23.57
CA ARG A 252 5.54 11.82 -23.50
C ARG A 252 4.08 11.75 -23.10
N GLU A 253 3.36 10.74 -23.60
CA GLU A 253 1.96 10.53 -23.26
C GLU A 253 1.80 10.14 -21.79
N LEU A 254 2.62 9.21 -21.27
CA LEU A 254 2.61 8.83 -19.86
C LEU A 254 2.95 10.01 -18.94
N VAL A 255 3.89 10.88 -19.34
CA VAL A 255 4.16 12.13 -18.60
C VAL A 255 2.97 13.08 -18.66
N ARG A 256 2.33 13.22 -19.82
CA ARG A 256 1.13 14.08 -20.01
C ARG A 256 -0.03 13.61 -19.15
N GLN A 257 -0.18 12.30 -18.98
CA GLN A 257 -1.20 11.66 -18.14
C GLN A 257 -0.82 11.67 -16.64
N GLY A 258 0.40 12.10 -16.29
CA GLY A 258 0.86 12.13 -14.91
C GLY A 258 1.28 10.77 -14.35
N HIS A 259 1.52 9.77 -15.20
CA HIS A 259 2.02 8.45 -14.80
C HIS A 259 3.53 8.41 -14.60
N LEU A 260 4.26 9.31 -15.24
CA LEU A 260 5.72 9.43 -15.12
C LEU A 260 6.14 10.89 -14.94
N VAL A 261 7.25 11.11 -14.23
CA VAL A 261 7.94 12.39 -14.18
C VAL A 261 9.20 12.31 -15.04
N ARG A 262 9.49 13.38 -15.78
CA ARG A 262 10.64 13.43 -16.69
C ARG A 262 11.80 14.17 -16.04
N HIS A 263 12.97 13.55 -16.08
CA HIS A 263 14.22 14.10 -15.57
C HIS A 263 15.29 14.25 -16.65
N GLY A 264 16.29 15.10 -16.37
CA GLY A 264 17.46 15.29 -17.24
C GLY A 264 17.20 16.02 -18.57
N LYS A 265 18.24 16.15 -19.39
CA LYS A 265 18.19 16.87 -20.68
C LYS A 265 18.82 16.01 -21.79
N ARG A 266 18.24 16.08 -22.99
CA ARG A 266 18.75 15.42 -24.22
C ARG A 266 19.05 13.93 -24.01
N LYS A 267 20.32 13.53 -24.01
CA LYS A 267 20.80 12.13 -23.95
C LYS A 267 20.80 11.54 -22.53
N SER A 268 20.77 12.36 -21.49
CA SER A 268 20.65 11.91 -20.09
C SER A 268 19.20 11.94 -19.59
N ARG A 269 18.23 11.78 -20.49
CA ARG A 269 16.81 11.85 -20.15
C ARG A 269 16.33 10.49 -19.64
N TRP A 270 15.74 10.50 -18.47
CA TRP A 270 15.11 9.34 -17.84
C TRP A 270 13.78 9.77 -17.22
N TYR A 271 12.99 8.79 -16.82
CA TYR A 271 11.65 8.99 -16.27
C TYR A 271 11.48 8.09 -15.05
N ASP A 272 10.75 8.53 -14.04
CA ASP A 272 10.39 7.73 -12.87
C ASP A 272 8.90 7.87 -12.56
N LEU A 273 8.44 7.09 -11.60
CA LEU A 273 7.08 7.20 -11.07
C LEU A 273 6.98 8.48 -10.21
N PRO A 274 5.84 9.21 -10.27
CA PRO A 274 5.65 10.39 -9.44
C PRO A 274 5.55 9.99 -7.97
N ILE A 275 6.53 10.39 -7.15
CA ILE A 275 6.43 10.27 -5.69
C ILE A 275 5.38 11.27 -5.23
N LYS A 276 4.26 10.77 -4.71
CA LYS A 276 3.13 11.61 -4.31
C LYS A 276 3.19 11.98 -2.84
N ALA A 277 3.64 11.06 -1.99
CA ALA A 277 3.56 11.16 -0.54
C ALA A 277 4.94 10.99 0.13
N GLY A 278 5.10 11.60 1.30
CA GLY A 278 6.18 11.31 2.22
C GLY A 278 5.76 11.44 3.67
N VAL A 279 6.55 10.90 4.59
CA VAL A 279 6.40 11.10 6.03
C VAL A 279 7.59 11.95 6.48
N LEU A 280 7.32 13.15 6.97
CA LEU A 280 8.33 14.05 7.52
C LEU A 280 8.40 13.85 9.03
N ILE A 281 9.59 13.52 9.48
CA ILE A 281 9.91 13.28 10.86
C ILE A 281 10.92 14.33 11.31
N TYR A 282 10.53 15.15 12.28
CA TYR A 282 11.37 16.19 12.84
C TYR A 282 11.41 15.98 14.36
N TYR A 283 12.55 15.46 14.81
CA TYR A 283 12.94 15.27 16.22
C TYR A 283 11.82 15.02 17.26
N SER A 284 11.39 13.77 17.36
CA SER A 284 10.74 13.21 18.55
C SER A 284 10.86 11.68 18.50
N SER A 285 11.46 11.06 19.53
CA SER A 285 11.51 9.59 19.71
C SER A 285 10.16 9.12 20.28
N PRO A 286 9.51 8.08 19.70
CA PRO A 286 10.09 6.80 19.28
C PRO A 286 9.89 6.51 17.78
N LEU A 287 10.91 6.84 16.99
CA LEU A 287 10.89 6.69 15.52
C LEU A 287 11.37 5.33 15.05
N ALA A 288 12.10 4.61 15.89
CA ALA A 288 12.55 3.25 15.57
C ALA A 288 11.35 2.34 15.24
N ASP A 289 10.21 2.55 15.91
CA ASP A 289 9.00 1.76 15.71
C ASP A 289 8.13 2.28 14.55
N LEU A 290 8.20 3.58 14.24
CA LEU A 290 7.48 4.10 13.07
C LEU A 290 8.19 3.68 11.78
N GLU A 291 9.52 3.62 11.80
CA GLU A 291 10.31 3.16 10.66
C GLU A 291 9.90 1.73 10.26
N SER A 292 9.67 0.81 11.20
CA SER A 292 9.23 -0.55 10.87
C SER A 292 7.81 -0.62 10.31
N VAL A 293 6.92 0.31 10.68
CA VAL A 293 5.57 0.42 10.12
C VAL A 293 5.62 0.91 8.67
N ILE A 294 6.46 1.91 8.38
CA ILE A 294 6.53 2.51 7.05
C ILE A 294 7.57 1.84 6.13
N ASP A 295 8.42 0.95 6.64
CA ASP A 295 9.47 0.26 5.87
C ASP A 295 8.90 -0.49 4.64
N PRO A 296 7.78 -1.22 4.74
CA PRO A 296 7.17 -1.88 3.58
C PRO A 296 6.73 -0.88 2.48
N ALA A 297 6.48 0.37 2.86
CA ALA A 297 6.04 1.45 1.98
C ALA A 297 7.20 2.35 1.51
N LEU A 298 8.40 2.17 2.06
CA LEU A 298 9.49 3.12 1.94
C LEU A 298 10.21 2.97 0.59
N LEU A 299 10.15 4.01 -0.24
CA LEU A 299 10.93 4.05 -1.47
C LEU A 299 12.37 4.51 -1.22
N ARG A 300 12.54 5.60 -0.45
CA ARG A 300 13.86 6.11 -0.05
C ARG A 300 13.77 7.10 1.10
N ARG A 301 14.90 7.34 1.76
CA ARG A 301 15.07 8.36 2.81
C ARG A 301 15.78 9.59 2.24
N VAL A 302 15.34 10.77 2.65
CA VAL A 302 16.03 12.04 2.40
C VAL A 302 16.37 12.67 3.74
N GLU A 303 17.66 12.76 4.01
CA GLU A 303 18.21 13.36 5.22
C GLU A 303 18.28 14.89 5.10
N ASP A 304 18.39 15.58 6.23
CA ASP A 304 18.62 17.02 6.34
C ASP A 304 17.58 17.90 5.61
N VAL A 305 16.35 17.41 5.48
CA VAL A 305 15.26 18.20 4.89
C VAL A 305 14.77 19.20 5.93
N LYS A 306 14.83 20.51 5.63
CA LYS A 306 14.31 21.53 6.54
C LYS A 306 12.80 21.39 6.71
N THR A 307 12.34 21.49 7.95
CA THR A 307 10.90 21.53 8.24
C THR A 307 10.25 22.74 7.54
N PRO A 308 9.06 22.57 6.93
CA PRO A 308 8.35 23.67 6.28
C PRO A 308 7.73 24.66 7.28
N PHE A 309 7.81 24.36 8.58
CA PHE A 309 7.34 25.16 9.72
C PHE A 309 8.48 25.37 10.72
N GLU A 310 8.32 26.38 11.57
CA GLU A 310 9.22 26.62 12.71
C GLU A 310 8.89 25.72 13.88
N VAL A 311 9.90 25.33 14.66
CA VAL A 311 9.73 24.57 15.88
C VAL A 311 10.39 25.26 17.07
N GLU A 312 9.85 25.01 18.26
CA GLU A 312 10.35 25.47 19.55
C GLU A 312 9.88 24.53 20.68
N TYR A 313 10.51 24.58 21.85
CA TYR A 313 10.15 23.80 23.06
C TYR A 313 8.83 24.28 23.69
N ALA A 314 7.72 24.18 22.95
CA ALA A 314 6.44 24.80 23.29
C ALA A 314 5.33 23.81 23.68
N CYS A 315 5.65 22.53 23.89
CA CYS A 315 4.71 21.53 24.40
C CYS A 315 5.28 20.77 25.59
N SER A 316 4.40 20.34 26.49
CA SER A 316 4.68 19.46 27.61
C SER A 316 4.29 18.02 27.25
N SER A 317 5.19 17.06 27.49
CA SER A 317 5.00 15.64 27.16
C SER A 317 4.73 14.79 28.41
N ARG A 318 3.54 14.20 28.49
CA ARG A 318 3.14 13.32 29.62
C ARG A 318 4.00 12.07 29.74
N GLU A 319 4.36 11.45 28.61
CA GLU A 319 5.28 10.29 28.58
C GLU A 319 6.67 10.61 29.16
N ARG A 320 6.99 11.89 29.26
CA ARG A 320 8.24 12.44 29.77
C ARG A 320 8.02 13.25 31.04
N ALA A 321 7.01 12.93 31.84
CA ALA A 321 6.69 13.63 33.09
C ALA A 321 6.63 15.16 32.92
N ASP A 322 5.84 15.58 31.92
CA ASP A 322 5.58 16.98 31.57
C ASP A 322 6.80 17.78 31.06
N ALA A 323 7.86 17.08 30.65
CA ALA A 323 9.04 17.70 30.06
C ALA A 323 8.72 18.55 28.82
N PRO A 324 9.44 19.66 28.59
CA PRO A 324 9.32 20.43 27.36
C PRO A 324 9.84 19.66 26.15
N VAL A 325 9.06 19.64 25.07
CA VAL A 325 9.41 19.00 23.77
C VAL A 325 9.23 19.95 22.60
N LEU A 326 9.97 19.69 21.51
CA LEU A 326 9.88 20.46 20.27
C LEU A 326 8.55 20.21 19.57
N VAL A 327 7.89 21.28 19.17
CA VAL A 327 6.64 21.25 18.41
C VAL A 327 6.58 22.38 17.40
N PRO A 328 5.73 22.30 16.36
CA PRO A 328 5.52 23.39 15.42
C PRO A 328 4.95 24.61 16.16
N VAL A 329 5.46 25.79 15.82
CA VAL A 329 5.05 27.09 16.40
C VAL A 329 4.78 28.12 15.31
N PRO A 330 3.99 29.18 15.59
CA PRO A 330 3.76 30.29 14.66
C PRO A 330 5.06 30.91 14.13
N ASP A 331 5.04 31.38 12.88
CA ASP A 331 6.19 32.04 12.25
C ASP A 331 6.74 33.17 13.14
N GLY A 332 8.06 33.19 13.31
CA GLY A 332 8.78 34.15 14.15
C GLY A 332 8.98 33.68 15.60
N ASN A 333 8.36 32.56 16.02
CA ASN A 333 8.50 32.02 17.38
C ASN A 333 9.46 30.85 17.48
N GLY A 334 10.09 30.42 16.39
CA GLY A 334 11.03 29.31 16.40
C GLY A 334 12.00 29.33 15.23
N VAL A 335 12.40 28.15 14.78
CA VAL A 335 13.25 28.01 13.59
C VAL A 335 12.92 26.72 12.84
N SER A 336 13.10 26.72 11.52
CA SER A 336 13.05 25.48 10.73
C SER A 336 14.28 24.63 11.04
N ILE A 337 14.06 23.37 11.43
CA ILE A 337 15.14 22.44 11.82
C ILE A 337 15.33 21.36 10.75
N PRO A 338 16.48 20.67 10.72
CA PRO A 338 16.66 19.47 9.92
C PRO A 338 15.69 18.37 10.37
N GLY A 339 15.10 17.68 9.40
CA GLY A 339 14.24 16.51 9.58
C GLY A 339 14.57 15.44 8.55
N ARG A 340 13.93 14.28 8.73
CA ARG A 340 14.06 13.11 7.86
C ARG A 340 12.77 12.93 7.09
N LEU A 341 12.87 12.88 5.77
CA LEU A 341 11.73 12.67 4.89
C LEU A 341 11.77 11.27 4.30
N PHE A 342 10.80 10.47 4.68
CA PHE A 342 10.58 9.12 4.17
C PHE A 342 9.68 9.23 2.95
N LEU A 343 10.24 9.03 1.76
CA LEU A 343 9.46 9.07 0.54
C LEU A 343 8.73 7.76 0.37
N MET A 344 7.41 7.84 0.33
CA MET A 344 6.57 6.67 0.19
C MET A 344 6.51 6.26 -1.27
N HIS A 345 6.34 4.96 -1.49
CA HIS A 345 6.15 4.46 -2.82
C HIS A 345 4.93 5.15 -3.48
N PRO A 346 5.00 5.65 -4.73
CA PRO A 346 3.94 6.35 -5.49
C PRO A 346 2.49 5.86 -5.41
N TRP A 347 2.28 4.62 -4.96
CA TRP A 347 0.99 3.95 -4.86
C TRP A 347 0.49 3.77 -3.44
N TYR A 348 1.34 3.95 -2.43
CA TYR A 348 0.87 4.14 -1.08
C TYR A 348 0.07 5.42 -1.11
N SER A 349 -1.24 5.26 -1.19
CA SER A 349 -2.12 6.40 -1.19
C SER A 349 -1.92 7.11 0.14
N ALA A 350 -2.05 8.43 0.12
CA ALA A 350 -2.13 9.24 1.33
C ALA A 350 -2.97 8.57 2.43
N GLY A 351 -4.13 7.99 2.07
CA GLY A 351 -5.03 7.33 3.01
C GLY A 351 -4.54 5.98 3.54
N TRP A 352 -3.72 5.23 2.80
CA TRP A 352 -3.13 3.99 3.29
C TRP A 352 -2.01 4.30 4.30
N VAL A 353 -1.14 5.26 3.94
CA VAL A 353 -0.10 5.73 4.88
C VAL A 353 -0.75 6.31 6.14
N HIS A 354 -1.86 7.03 6.00
CA HIS A 354 -2.60 7.57 7.13
C HIS A 354 -3.15 6.47 8.03
N ALA A 355 -3.84 5.47 7.46
CA ALA A 355 -4.44 4.36 8.22
C ALA A 355 -3.38 3.56 8.99
N ASP A 356 -2.27 3.16 8.34
CA ASP A 356 -1.21 2.39 9.03
C ASP A 356 -0.56 3.21 10.16
N ILE A 357 -0.43 4.52 9.97
CA ILE A 357 0.12 5.43 10.98
C ILE A 357 -0.88 5.67 12.12
N GLU A 358 -2.19 5.75 11.83
CA GLU A 358 -3.26 5.82 12.83
C GLU A 358 -3.32 4.55 13.65
N ASP A 359 -3.38 3.37 13.01
CA ASP A 359 -3.38 2.07 13.67
C ASP A 359 -2.15 1.92 14.59
N TRP A 360 -0.98 2.33 14.13
CA TRP A 360 0.24 2.36 14.95
C TRP A 360 0.11 3.31 16.15
N ALA A 361 -0.43 4.51 15.94
CA ALA A 361 -0.62 5.49 17.01
C ALA A 361 -1.61 4.98 18.05
N GLU A 362 -2.75 4.41 17.62
CA GLU A 362 -3.76 3.80 18.50
C GLU A 362 -3.19 2.64 19.32
N ALA A 363 -2.44 1.73 18.68
CA ALA A 363 -1.80 0.61 19.36
C ALA A 363 -0.83 1.07 20.47
N ARG A 364 -0.18 2.22 20.27
CA ARG A 364 0.77 2.78 21.24
C ARG A 364 0.10 3.57 22.36
N MET A 365 -1.00 4.27 22.05
CA MET A 365 -1.77 5.02 23.04
C MET A 365 -2.56 4.11 24.00
N GLY A 366 -2.73 2.83 23.63
CA GLY A 366 -3.47 1.84 24.39
C GLY A 366 -4.97 2.08 24.27
N HIS A 367 -5.74 1.03 23.99
CA HIS A 367 -7.21 1.11 24.08
C HIS A 367 -7.61 1.59 25.48
N GLN A 368 -8.04 2.84 25.61
CA GLN A 368 -8.92 3.23 26.71
C GLN A 368 -10.30 2.65 26.39
N ASP A 369 -10.45 1.34 26.62
CA ASP A 369 -11.76 0.69 26.72
C ASP A 369 -12.43 1.15 28.02
N GLY A 370 -12.92 2.38 27.99
CA GLY A 370 -13.74 2.99 29.01
C GLY A 370 -14.66 3.96 28.31
N ALA A 371 -15.97 3.72 28.40
CA ALA A 371 -16.99 4.65 27.95
C ALA A 371 -16.84 5.98 28.72
N CYS A 372 -15.98 6.85 28.23
CA CYS A 372 -15.84 8.21 28.69
C CYS A 372 -16.92 9.04 27.99
N ASP A 373 -17.76 9.72 28.78
CA ASP A 373 -18.73 10.69 28.28
C ASP A 373 -18.03 11.68 27.33
N ALA A 374 -18.63 11.89 26.16
CA ALA A 374 -18.08 12.70 25.05
C ALA A 374 -17.93 14.20 25.38
N SER A 375 -18.09 14.61 26.64
CA SER A 375 -17.99 15.99 27.11
C SER A 375 -16.76 16.31 27.96
N ASP A 376 -15.95 15.31 28.34
CA ASP A 376 -14.83 15.49 29.29
C ASP A 376 -13.48 14.91 28.81
N THR A 377 -13.34 14.56 27.53
CA THR A 377 -12.01 14.26 26.97
C THR A 377 -11.16 15.54 27.01
N PRO A 378 -10.02 15.56 27.72
CA PRO A 378 -9.16 16.73 27.75
C PRO A 378 -8.73 17.07 26.32
N GLU A 379 -9.05 18.27 25.83
CA GLU A 379 -8.71 18.81 24.49
C GLU A 379 -7.19 18.87 24.18
N ASP A 380 -6.34 18.35 25.07
CA ASP A 380 -4.91 18.55 25.03
C ASP A 380 -4.16 17.22 25.21
N VAL A 381 -3.33 16.94 24.20
CA VAL A 381 -2.04 16.20 24.20
C VAL A 381 -1.94 14.98 23.26
N ASP A 382 -2.98 14.60 22.52
CA ASP A 382 -2.82 13.51 21.53
C ASP A 382 -2.02 13.99 20.29
N PRO A 383 -1.04 13.21 19.80
CA PRO A 383 -0.34 13.53 18.56
C PRO A 383 -1.33 13.49 17.40
N ILE A 384 -1.68 14.67 16.89
CA ILE A 384 -2.51 14.78 15.70
C ILE A 384 -1.59 14.60 14.50
N TRP A 385 -1.80 13.55 13.73
CA TRP A 385 -1.15 13.44 12.43
C TRP A 385 -1.72 14.50 11.50
N VAL A 386 -0.85 15.40 11.03
CA VAL A 386 -1.27 16.48 10.16
C VAL A 386 -0.87 16.20 8.74
N GLU A 387 -1.90 16.24 7.90
CA GLU A 387 -1.78 16.19 6.46
C GLU A 387 -1.31 17.53 5.90
N PHE A 388 -0.28 17.49 5.05
CA PHE A 388 0.29 18.63 4.38
C PHE A 388 0.29 18.44 2.86
N ARG A 389 -0.46 19.26 2.14
CA ARG A 389 -0.62 19.17 0.68
C ARG A 389 0.03 20.34 -0.06
N ARG A 390 0.51 20.06 -1.28
CA ARG A 390 1.09 21.07 -2.19
C ARG A 390 0.08 22.13 -2.64
N ASP A 391 -1.19 21.76 -2.72
CA ASP A 391 -2.28 22.68 -3.02
C ASP A 391 -3.09 22.94 -1.74
N PRO A 392 -2.91 24.11 -1.09
CA PRO A 392 -3.57 24.42 0.17
C PRO A 392 -5.09 24.57 0.03
N ASP A 393 -5.62 24.85 -1.17
CA ASP A 393 -7.06 24.96 -1.42
C ASP A 393 -7.77 23.58 -1.41
N LEU A 394 -7.00 22.49 -1.44
CA LEU A 394 -7.47 21.09 -1.38
C LEU A 394 -7.33 20.45 0.01
N VAL A 395 -6.97 21.23 1.04
CA VAL A 395 -6.95 20.74 2.43
C VAL A 395 -8.39 20.67 2.93
N GLN A 396 -8.98 19.47 2.85
CA GLN A 396 -10.33 19.20 3.38
C GLN A 396 -10.36 18.96 4.90
N SER A 397 -9.22 19.06 5.58
CA SER A 397 -9.15 18.83 7.02
C SER A 397 -9.96 19.89 7.79
N THR A 398 -11.11 19.46 8.31
CA THR A 398 -11.92 20.17 9.31
C THR A 398 -11.22 20.34 10.67
N LEU A 399 -9.97 19.88 10.79
CA LEU A 399 -9.22 19.79 12.06
C LEU A 399 -8.09 20.85 12.19
N LEU A 400 -7.87 21.70 11.19
CA LEU A 400 -6.85 22.74 11.24
C LEU A 400 -7.46 24.11 11.56
N ASP A 401 -7.00 24.72 12.65
CA ASP A 401 -7.31 26.12 12.98
C ASP A 401 -6.73 27.10 11.94
N GLU A 402 -7.22 28.35 11.95
CA GLU A 402 -6.82 29.38 10.97
C GLU A 402 -5.33 29.76 11.07
N ASP A 403 -4.71 29.65 12.26
CA ASP A 403 -3.28 29.91 12.43
C ASP A 403 -2.43 28.81 11.77
N SER A 404 -2.93 27.57 11.79
CA SER A 404 -2.34 26.42 11.11
C SER A 404 -2.37 26.55 9.59
N LYS A 405 -3.44 27.12 9.03
CA LYS A 405 -3.53 27.38 7.58
C LYS A 405 -2.55 28.49 7.16
N ARG A 406 -2.35 29.50 8.02
CA ARG A 406 -1.46 30.64 7.76
C ARG A 406 0.03 30.25 7.80
N LEU A 407 0.43 29.42 8.75
CA LEU A 407 1.78 28.87 8.91
C LEU A 407 2.34 28.22 7.63
N LEU A 408 1.48 27.80 6.69
CA LEU A 408 1.83 26.94 5.58
C LEU A 408 2.04 27.67 4.23
N THR A 409 2.33 28.98 4.17
CA THR A 409 2.17 29.73 2.88
C THR A 409 3.38 30.30 2.13
N SER A 410 4.64 29.94 2.43
CA SER A 410 5.73 30.17 1.44
C SER A 410 6.81 29.09 1.50
N ARG A 411 7.25 28.75 2.71
CA ARG A 411 8.17 27.64 3.00
C ARG A 411 7.66 26.29 2.48
N SER A 412 6.35 26.06 2.51
CA SER A 412 5.68 24.90 1.93
C SER A 412 5.94 24.74 0.44
N ARG A 413 5.81 25.84 -0.33
CA ARG A 413 6.01 25.79 -1.79
C ARG A 413 7.47 25.46 -2.10
N GLU A 414 8.39 26.04 -1.34
CA GLU A 414 9.81 25.73 -1.45
C GLU A 414 10.09 24.26 -1.09
N PHE A 415 9.53 23.77 0.01
CA PHE A 415 9.64 22.37 0.44
C PHE A 415 9.16 21.40 -0.66
N PHE A 416 7.95 21.60 -1.21
CA PHE A 416 7.42 20.75 -2.27
C PHE A 416 8.20 20.88 -3.59
N ALA A 417 8.75 22.06 -3.87
CA ALA A 417 9.61 22.25 -5.04
C ALA A 417 10.96 21.52 -4.89
N GLN A 418 11.54 21.52 -3.68
CA GLN A 418 12.79 20.83 -3.38
C GLN A 418 12.64 19.31 -3.34
N THR A 419 11.55 18.82 -2.74
CA THR A 419 11.31 17.39 -2.53
C THR A 419 10.63 16.70 -3.72
N GLY A 420 9.90 17.46 -4.54
CA GLY A 420 9.18 16.96 -5.70
C GLY A 420 7.88 16.21 -5.38
N ILE A 421 7.48 16.13 -4.11
CA ILE A 421 6.25 15.45 -3.67
C ILE A 421 5.04 16.39 -3.68
N SER A 422 3.85 15.81 -3.55
CA SER A 422 2.58 16.54 -3.48
C SER A 422 1.91 16.50 -2.12
N TYR A 423 2.39 15.63 -1.23
CA TYR A 423 1.75 15.28 0.03
C TYR A 423 2.83 14.87 1.06
N VAL A 424 2.66 15.31 2.30
CA VAL A 424 3.48 14.92 3.45
C VAL A 424 2.60 14.67 4.66
N LEU A 425 2.90 13.62 5.42
CA LEU A 425 2.41 13.44 6.79
C LEU A 425 3.50 13.79 7.79
N TYR A 426 3.13 14.44 8.87
CA TYR A 426 4.03 14.70 9.99
C TYR A 426 3.27 14.66 11.30
N THR A 427 3.96 14.30 12.38
CA THR A 427 3.39 14.39 13.72
C THR A 427 3.21 15.84 14.11
N ARG A 428 2.04 16.24 14.61
CA ARG A 428 1.85 17.55 15.22
C ARG A 428 1.37 17.38 16.65
N LEU A 429 2.22 17.78 17.57
CA LEU A 429 1.82 18.05 18.94
C LEU A 429 1.40 19.51 19.04
N LYS A 430 0.23 19.77 19.63
CA LYS A 430 -0.26 21.12 19.88
C LYS A 430 0.64 21.80 20.93
N HIS A 431 1.07 23.02 20.67
CA HIS A 431 1.80 23.80 21.67
C HIS A 431 0.87 24.14 22.85
N ASN A 432 1.22 23.71 24.06
CA ASN A 432 0.44 23.99 25.28
C ASN A 432 1.21 24.87 26.28
N LEU A 433 2.52 25.06 26.10
CA LEU A 433 3.34 25.96 26.91
C LEU A 433 3.22 27.40 26.40
N LYS A 434 2.04 28.01 26.60
CA LYS A 434 1.69 29.35 26.08
C LYS A 434 2.72 30.44 26.41
N PHE A 435 3.46 30.31 27.52
CA PHE A 435 4.48 31.29 27.91
C PHE A 435 5.67 31.35 26.93
N VAL A 436 5.92 30.28 26.18
CA VAL A 436 6.99 30.22 25.16
C VAL A 436 6.69 31.18 24.00
N LEU A 437 5.41 31.30 23.65
CA LEU A 437 4.92 32.11 22.52
C LEU A 437 4.59 33.56 22.89
N ARG A 438 4.89 33.99 24.12
CA ARG A 438 4.59 35.34 24.61
C ARG A 438 5.71 36.31 24.22
N ASP A 439 5.41 37.32 23.42
CA ASP A 439 6.39 38.35 23.03
C ASP A 439 6.78 39.27 24.19
N ASP A 440 5.90 39.42 25.19
CA ASP A 440 6.13 40.26 26.35
C ASP A 440 7.05 39.62 27.40
N LEU A 441 7.32 38.32 27.29
CA LEU A 441 8.15 37.57 28.23
C LEU A 441 9.61 37.54 27.74
N PRO A 442 10.59 37.99 28.54
CA PRO A 442 11.98 37.98 28.11
C PRO A 442 12.51 36.54 27.98
N VAL A 443 13.45 36.35 27.05
CA VAL A 443 14.05 35.04 26.70
C VAL A 443 14.56 34.28 27.93
N TRP A 444 15.23 34.97 28.86
CA TRP A 444 15.79 34.34 30.06
C TRP A 444 14.69 33.79 30.99
N GLU A 445 13.53 34.43 31.06
CA GLU A 445 12.40 33.99 31.88
C GLU A 445 11.70 32.78 31.24
N LYS A 446 11.52 32.79 29.91
CA LYS A 446 11.05 31.62 29.14
C LYS A 446 11.96 30.41 29.41
N ALA A 447 13.27 30.61 29.27
CA ALA A 447 14.28 29.59 29.49
C ALA A 447 14.29 29.03 30.92
N GLN A 448 14.11 29.88 31.93
CA GLN A 448 14.04 29.46 33.33
C GLN A 448 12.82 28.58 33.59
N ARG A 449 11.66 28.92 33.02
CA ARG A 449 10.45 28.10 33.15
C ARG A 449 10.60 26.74 32.45
N LEU A 450 11.20 26.71 31.25
CA LEU A 450 11.51 25.45 30.56
C LEU A 450 12.49 24.59 31.38
N ALA A 451 13.54 25.20 31.92
CA ALA A 451 14.51 24.52 32.78
C ALA A 451 13.86 23.90 34.01
N GLN A 452 12.93 24.61 34.65
CA GLN A 452 12.19 24.07 35.79
C GLN A 452 11.38 22.83 35.39
N LEU A 453 10.61 22.89 34.30
CA LEU A 453 9.85 21.74 33.80
C LEU A 453 10.76 20.53 33.49
N ALA A 454 11.92 20.78 32.90
CA ALA A 454 12.90 19.73 32.61
C ALA A 454 13.49 19.10 33.88
N VAL A 455 13.83 19.92 34.88
CA VAL A 455 14.29 19.46 36.20
C VAL A 455 13.19 18.66 36.88
N ASP A 456 11.95 19.14 36.86
CA ASP A 456 10.79 18.48 37.47
C ASP A 456 10.52 17.13 36.84
N SER A 457 10.68 17.02 35.52
CA SER A 457 10.52 15.77 34.77
C SER A 457 11.53 14.66 35.11
N VAL A 458 12.60 14.95 35.85
CA VAL A 458 13.53 13.93 36.35
C VAL A 458 12.87 13.17 37.49
N THR A 459 12.31 12.00 37.18
CA THR A 459 11.67 11.04 38.09
C THR A 459 12.46 9.73 38.09
N PRO A 460 12.28 8.80 39.05
CA PRO A 460 12.94 7.51 39.00
C PRO A 460 12.71 6.75 37.68
N GLU A 461 11.50 6.84 37.13
CA GLU A 461 11.09 6.18 35.90
C GLU A 461 11.73 6.82 34.67
N THR A 462 11.52 8.11 34.49
CA THR A 462 12.04 8.85 33.33
C THR A 462 13.57 8.90 33.32
N PHE A 463 14.21 8.94 34.49
CA PHE A 463 15.66 8.88 34.59
C PHE A 463 16.22 7.53 34.14
N ARG A 464 15.61 6.42 34.60
CA ARG A 464 16.04 5.06 34.25
C ARG A 464 15.90 4.77 32.75
N GLU A 465 14.85 5.32 32.14
CA GLU A 465 14.51 5.07 30.73
C GLU A 465 15.03 6.14 29.77
N ASN A 466 15.80 7.12 30.27
CA ASN A 466 16.31 8.25 29.48
C ASN A 466 15.19 9.05 28.79
N ARG A 467 14.04 9.20 29.47
CA ARG A 467 12.86 9.90 28.97
C ARG A 467 12.68 11.32 29.53
N ASP A 468 13.48 11.77 30.49
CA ASP A 468 13.37 13.12 31.07
C ASP A 468 13.74 14.26 30.11
N GLY A 469 13.30 15.48 30.45
CA GLY A 469 13.47 16.69 29.63
C GLY A 469 14.92 17.16 29.48
N ILE A 470 15.78 16.90 30.47
CA ILE A 470 17.21 17.24 30.37
C ILE A 470 17.87 16.35 29.32
N ARG A 471 17.57 15.05 29.37
CA ARG A 471 18.02 14.11 28.34
C ARG A 471 17.48 14.48 26.96
N TYR A 472 16.20 14.83 26.86
CA TYR A 472 15.60 15.26 25.60
C TYR A 472 16.29 16.49 24.99
N LEU A 473 16.62 17.51 25.79
CA LEU A 473 17.39 18.68 25.34
C LEU A 473 18.81 18.29 24.91
N ALA A 474 19.50 17.44 25.70
CA ALA A 474 20.85 16.99 25.38
C ALA A 474 20.89 16.23 24.05
N ASP A 475 19.93 15.34 23.82
CA ASP A 475 19.79 14.61 22.57
C ASP A 475 19.49 15.60 21.41
N ALA A 476 18.71 16.66 21.62
CA ALA A 476 18.38 17.62 20.57
C ALA A 476 19.63 18.37 20.11
N ILE A 477 20.42 18.86 21.08
CA ILE A 477 21.69 19.54 20.83
C ILE A 477 22.67 18.59 20.13
N HIS A 478 22.73 17.32 20.55
CA HIS A 478 23.58 16.31 19.92
C HIS A 478 23.24 16.08 18.44
N HIS A 479 21.96 16.13 18.08
CA HIS A 479 21.49 16.05 16.68
C HIS A 479 21.57 17.38 15.92
N GLY A 480 22.23 18.40 16.48
CA GLY A 480 22.41 19.71 15.83
C GLY A 480 21.15 20.57 15.81
N ILE A 481 20.17 20.29 16.67
CA ILE A 481 18.90 21.01 16.72
C ILE A 481 19.00 22.16 17.71
N CYS A 482 19.17 23.36 17.14
CA CYS A 482 19.27 24.61 17.87
C CYS A 482 18.12 25.54 17.49
N THR A 483 17.28 25.84 18.47
CA THR A 483 16.17 26.81 18.42
C THR A 483 16.58 28.10 19.15
N PRO A 484 15.83 29.21 19.00
CA PRO A 484 16.09 30.43 19.75
C PRO A 484 16.21 30.24 21.26
N LEU A 485 15.47 29.29 21.86
CA LEU A 485 15.55 29.02 23.30
C LEU A 485 16.59 27.96 23.70
N THR A 486 17.19 27.20 22.77
CA THR A 486 18.11 26.09 23.10
C THR A 486 19.23 26.49 24.05
N GLU A 487 20.03 27.51 23.73
CA GLU A 487 21.17 27.92 24.55
C GLU A 487 20.72 28.54 25.90
N PRO A 488 19.79 29.51 25.95
CA PRO A 488 19.26 30.02 27.21
C PRO A 488 18.67 28.93 28.12
N TYR A 489 17.93 27.98 27.55
CA TYR A 489 17.32 26.84 28.26
C TYR A 489 18.39 25.91 28.84
N GLN A 490 19.40 25.55 28.04
CA GLN A 490 20.56 24.78 28.50
C GLN A 490 21.23 25.49 29.69
N GLN A 491 21.57 26.77 29.55
CA GLN A 491 22.24 27.54 30.61
C GLN A 491 21.39 27.64 31.88
N ALA A 492 20.07 27.74 31.75
CA ALA A 492 19.16 27.73 32.90
C ALA A 492 19.16 26.38 33.63
N ILE A 493 19.19 25.24 32.92
CA ILE A 493 19.35 23.92 33.55
C ILE A 493 20.69 23.82 34.28
N LEU A 494 21.79 24.24 33.65
CA LEU A 494 23.12 24.16 34.27
C LEU A 494 23.19 24.94 35.59
N ARG A 495 22.61 26.14 35.61
CA ARG A 495 22.51 26.98 36.84
C ARG A 495 21.67 26.32 37.93
N LEU A 496 20.52 25.71 37.58
CA LEU A 496 19.69 24.98 38.55
C LEU A 496 20.39 23.75 39.14
N ALA A 497 21.44 23.25 38.47
CA ALA A 497 22.24 22.10 38.90
C ALA A 497 23.62 22.47 39.49
N ASP A 498 23.70 23.61 40.22
CA ASP A 498 24.94 24.15 40.80
C ASP A 498 26.05 24.36 39.76
N ASP A 499 25.72 25.08 38.68
CA ASP A 499 26.62 25.38 37.57
C ASP A 499 27.35 24.13 37.03
N ALA A 500 26.55 23.11 36.70
CA ALA A 500 27.08 21.87 36.13
C ALA A 500 27.83 22.13 34.82
N PRO A 501 28.91 21.39 34.53
CA PRO A 501 29.72 21.61 33.33
C PRO A 501 28.99 21.25 32.03
N ASP A 502 28.01 20.34 32.10
CA ASP A 502 27.21 19.89 30.97
C ASP A 502 25.85 19.32 31.44
N LEU A 503 24.96 19.04 30.49
CA LEU A 503 23.60 18.55 30.77
C LEU A 503 23.57 17.17 31.42
N GLU A 504 24.53 16.30 31.14
CA GLU A 504 24.58 14.96 31.72
C GLU A 504 25.03 15.01 33.19
N ALA A 505 25.99 15.87 33.51
CA ALA A 505 26.38 16.19 34.87
C ALA A 505 25.22 16.87 35.63
N ALA A 506 24.51 17.80 34.98
CA ALA A 506 23.33 18.45 35.55
C ALA A 506 22.25 17.42 35.91
N ARG A 507 21.92 16.53 34.96
CA ARG A 507 20.94 15.45 35.11
C ARG A 507 21.27 14.54 36.29
N ARG A 508 22.53 14.10 36.42
CA ARG A 508 22.99 13.25 37.54
C ARG A 508 22.95 13.98 38.88
N ARG A 509 23.29 15.27 38.93
CA ARG A 509 23.21 16.08 40.16
C ARG A 509 21.76 16.22 40.63
N ILE A 510 20.86 16.55 39.71
CA ILE A 510 19.42 16.67 39.99
C ILE A 510 18.85 15.33 40.47
N ALA A 511 19.21 14.22 39.82
CA ALA A 511 18.80 12.89 40.27
C ALA A 511 19.24 12.61 41.71
N ARG A 512 20.49 12.92 42.08
CA ARG A 512 20.98 12.78 43.47
C ARG A 512 20.26 13.69 44.45
N GLN A 513 20.02 14.95 44.07
CA GLN A 513 19.26 15.91 44.90
C GLN A 513 17.83 15.42 45.17
N LYS A 514 17.23 14.72 44.21
CA LYS A 514 15.91 14.09 44.33
C LYS A 514 15.93 12.70 44.98
N GLY A 515 17.09 12.19 45.41
CA GLY A 515 17.20 10.86 46.01
C GLY A 515 17.04 9.69 45.03
N ILE A 516 17.16 9.93 43.72
CA ILE A 516 17.10 8.90 42.68
C ILE A 516 18.46 8.19 42.60
N ALA A 517 18.46 6.87 42.60
CA ALA A 517 19.68 6.06 42.49
C ALA A 517 20.36 6.30 41.13
N VAL A 518 21.56 6.87 41.16
CA VAL A 518 22.42 7.04 39.98
C VAL A 518 23.40 5.87 39.99
N LEU A 519 23.11 4.84 39.18
CA LEU A 519 24.00 3.71 38.96
C LEU A 519 25.25 4.11 38.16
#